data_AF-A0A970PSB3-F1
#
_entry.id   AF-A0A970PSB3-F1
#
_cell.length_a   1.000
_cell.length_b   1.000
_cell.length_c   1.000
_cell.angle_alpha   90.00
_cell.angle_beta   90.00
_cell.angle_gamma   90.00
#
_symmetry.space_group_name_H-M   'P 1'
#
loop_
_entity.id
_entity.type
_entity.pdbx_description
1 polymer ?
#
loop_
_entity_poly.entity_id
_entity_poly.type
_entity_poly.pdbx_seq_one_letter_code
_entity_poly.pdbx_strand_id
1 'polypeptide(L)'
;MKRILSILICLMLLMSFSAAESIKQPQDNYDDAEKLLTAIQSGDEENALSMMTEELAAGLKAQIGTMWAQLEMQLGAFEKEGDRRAFSEDKYAVVEIALNFKGLSVIYRSIFDENSKVAGLYFTPGVIEKEESALPSGIIEHTVTVGASAQYPLEGTLTLPAKEIIAGIVLVQGSGPSDRDETFLANYPFRDLAQGLAHRGIATLRYDKRTFTHGQQMASSPDFVTLTVDEETADDAAASADLLKALPEMAGKKIFLLGHSLGGMLASYIGTKTDSLSGYILMAGSPRKLWELIADQNALVAAELSEADADAAAQMVAQELVKAKNLTALSDDETLKPENAVFGMDAWYLRHLERIDAAALHLGDGKPLLVLQGENDRQVMKEDFILWQQKLAEHPDAQFILYPELNHLFGDYDGETPPYLQMMGVEYSQRTPVADIVIADIAAWVVERAE
;
A
#
# COMPACT_ATOMS: atom_id res chain seq x y z
N MET A 1 3.78 -22.55 -17.50
CA MET A 1 4.86 -21.55 -17.45
C MET A 1 5.27 -21.35 -16.00
N LYS A 2 6.56 -21.46 -15.70
CA LYS A 2 7.10 -21.30 -14.36
C LYS A 2 7.25 -19.81 -14.06
N ARG A 3 6.63 -19.36 -12.96
CA ARG A 3 7.01 -18.21 -12.10
C ARG A 3 7.62 -17.00 -12.82
N ILE A 4 6.78 -16.02 -13.16
CA ILE A 4 7.21 -14.63 -13.41
C ILE A 4 6.81 -13.81 -12.20
N LEU A 5 7.54 -14.02 -11.12
CA LEU A 5 7.79 -13.09 -10.02
C LEU A 5 8.87 -13.76 -9.17
N SER A 6 9.75 -12.96 -8.59
CA SER A 6 10.91 -13.36 -7.79
C SER A 6 12.21 -13.52 -8.56
N ILE A 7 12.87 -12.40 -8.82
CA ILE A 7 14.30 -12.29 -8.52
C ILE A 7 14.45 -11.13 -7.52
N LEU A 8 14.09 -11.40 -6.26
CA LEU A 8 14.63 -10.69 -5.12
C LEU A 8 15.80 -11.57 -4.63
N ILE A 9 17.02 -11.27 -5.07
CA ILE A 9 18.20 -11.94 -4.51
C ILE A 9 18.49 -11.26 -3.19
N CYS A 10 18.05 -11.89 -2.11
CA CYS A 10 18.34 -11.51 -0.74
C CYS A 10 19.47 -12.45 -0.24
N LEU A 11 20.68 -11.93 -0.08
CA LEU A 11 21.74 -12.59 0.67
C LEU A 11 22.15 -11.64 1.81
N MET A 12 21.90 -12.05 3.05
CA MET A 12 22.48 -11.46 4.25
C MET A 12 23.61 -12.37 4.74
N LEU A 13 24.79 -11.80 4.96
CA LEU A 13 25.85 -12.41 5.76
C LEU A 13 26.19 -11.51 6.95
N LEU A 14 25.97 -12.02 8.16
CA LEU A 14 26.44 -11.45 9.42
C LEU A 14 27.92 -11.82 9.61
N MET A 15 28.83 -10.86 9.85
CA MET A 15 29.98 -11.03 10.76
C MET A 15 30.60 -9.68 11.24
N SER A 16 30.76 -9.64 12.57
CA SER A 16 31.73 -8.99 13.49
C SER A 16 32.34 -7.59 13.31
N PHE A 17 32.45 -6.92 14.46
CA PHE A 17 33.00 -5.60 14.76
C PHE A 17 34.49 -5.37 14.42
N SER A 18 34.79 -4.16 13.94
CA SER A 18 36.02 -3.39 14.22
C SER A 18 35.72 -1.89 14.16
N ALA A 19 36.57 -1.08 14.82
CA ALA A 19 36.31 0.30 15.24
C ALA A 19 36.27 1.34 14.11
N ALA A 20 35.48 2.40 14.37
CA ALA A 20 35.17 3.51 13.49
C ALA A 20 36.40 4.31 12.98
N GLU A 21 36.61 4.25 11.66
CA GLU A 21 37.17 5.36 10.89
C GLU A 21 36.04 6.28 10.42
N SER A 22 36.35 7.55 10.16
CA SER A 22 35.37 8.61 9.87
C SER A 22 34.41 8.20 8.76
N ILE A 23 33.11 8.13 9.07
CA ILE A 23 32.05 7.87 8.11
C ILE A 23 32.08 9.00 7.06
N LYS A 24 32.44 8.66 5.81
CA LYS A 24 32.21 9.56 4.67
C LYS A 24 30.74 9.95 4.62
N GLN A 25 30.44 11.19 4.28
CA GLN A 25 29.05 11.59 4.15
C GLN A 25 28.40 10.77 3.02
N PRO A 26 27.17 10.23 3.17
CA PRO A 26 26.56 9.38 2.14
C PRO A 26 26.54 10.03 0.75
N GLN A 27 26.41 11.35 0.70
CA GLN A 27 26.43 12.17 -0.50
C GLN A 27 27.75 12.08 -1.28
N ASP A 28 28.86 11.72 -0.63
CA ASP A 28 30.17 11.55 -1.28
C ASP A 28 30.17 10.37 -2.26
N ASN A 29 29.17 9.49 -2.21
CA ASN A 29 29.05 8.31 -3.07
C ASN A 29 28.19 8.54 -4.33
N TYR A 30 27.65 9.75 -4.57
CA TYR A 30 26.83 10.00 -5.77
C TYR A 30 27.58 9.69 -7.07
N ASP A 31 28.80 10.20 -7.21
CA ASP A 31 29.60 10.01 -8.42
C ASP A 31 29.91 8.52 -8.67
N ASP A 32 30.11 7.74 -7.60
CA ASP A 32 30.39 6.31 -7.72
C ASP A 32 29.10 5.50 -7.98
N ALA A 33 27.96 5.93 -7.45
CA ALA A 33 26.66 5.36 -7.80
C ALA A 33 26.32 5.58 -9.28
N GLU A 34 26.57 6.78 -9.81
CA GLU A 34 26.34 7.15 -11.21
C GLU A 34 27.29 6.42 -12.17
N LYS A 35 28.56 6.26 -11.79
CA LYS A 35 29.53 5.44 -12.56
C LYS A 35 29.08 3.98 -12.64
N LEU A 36 28.62 3.41 -11.52
CA LEU A 36 28.12 2.04 -11.51
C LEU A 36 26.86 1.91 -12.39
N LEU A 37 25.93 2.86 -12.29
CA LEU A 37 24.73 2.88 -13.12
C LEU A 37 25.10 2.95 -14.61
N THR A 38 26.03 3.83 -14.98
CA THR A 38 26.53 3.96 -16.35
C THR A 38 27.13 2.64 -16.85
N ALA A 39 27.94 1.98 -16.03
CA ALA A 39 28.53 0.68 -16.38
C ALA A 39 27.46 -0.40 -16.59
N ILE A 40 26.40 -0.42 -15.77
CA ILE A 40 25.26 -1.33 -15.94
C ILE A 40 24.50 -1.01 -17.24
N GLN A 41 24.23 0.27 -17.52
CA GLN A 41 23.55 0.73 -18.74
C GLN A 41 24.31 0.33 -20.01
N SER A 42 25.64 0.42 -19.98
CA SER A 42 26.49 0.03 -21.12
C SER A 42 26.81 -1.46 -21.18
N GLY A 43 26.37 -2.26 -20.18
CA GLY A 43 26.74 -3.67 -20.06
C GLY A 43 28.23 -3.91 -19.79
N ASP A 44 28.93 -2.92 -19.23
CA ASP A 44 30.36 -2.98 -18.89
C ASP A 44 30.55 -3.75 -17.58
N GLU A 45 30.55 -5.07 -17.70
CA GLU A 45 30.62 -5.98 -16.57
C GLU A 45 31.94 -5.86 -15.79
N GLU A 46 33.07 -5.64 -16.47
CA GLU A 46 34.37 -5.53 -15.79
C GLU A 46 34.40 -4.32 -14.85
N ASN A 47 33.98 -3.15 -15.35
CA ASN A 47 33.96 -1.94 -14.54
C ASN A 47 32.91 -2.03 -13.43
N ALA A 48 31.69 -2.51 -13.73
CA ALA A 48 30.64 -2.65 -12.73
C ALA A 48 31.06 -3.58 -11.57
N LEU A 49 31.59 -4.77 -11.88
CA LEU A 49 32.03 -5.72 -10.87
C LEU A 49 33.21 -5.19 -10.04
N SER A 50 34.09 -4.38 -10.63
CA SER A 50 35.23 -3.79 -9.92
C SER A 50 34.81 -2.82 -8.80
N MET A 51 33.61 -2.25 -8.89
CA MET A 51 33.07 -1.28 -7.92
C MET A 51 32.34 -1.94 -6.74
N MET A 52 32.05 -3.24 -6.85
CA MET A 52 31.30 -4.01 -5.86
C MET A 52 32.20 -4.69 -4.83
N THR A 53 31.61 -5.13 -3.72
CA THR A 53 32.26 -6.09 -2.81
C THR A 53 32.46 -7.43 -3.52
N GLU A 54 33.41 -8.24 -3.06
CA GLU A 54 33.69 -9.55 -3.66
C GLU A 54 32.44 -10.46 -3.69
N GLU A 55 31.64 -10.40 -2.62
CA GLU A 55 30.41 -11.18 -2.48
C GLU A 55 29.36 -10.76 -3.52
N LEU A 56 29.06 -9.47 -3.63
CA LEU A 56 28.08 -8.97 -4.59
C LEU A 56 28.54 -9.20 -6.04
N ALA A 57 29.83 -8.94 -6.31
CA ALA A 57 30.42 -9.17 -7.61
C ALA A 57 30.30 -10.64 -8.05
N ALA A 58 30.56 -11.58 -7.13
CA ALA A 58 30.39 -13.01 -7.42
C ALA A 58 28.92 -13.37 -7.71
N GLY A 59 27.97 -12.75 -7.00
CA GLY A 59 26.54 -12.97 -7.18
C GLY A 59 25.97 -12.42 -8.50
N LEU A 60 26.52 -11.31 -9.01
CA LEU A 60 26.04 -10.63 -10.22
C LEU A 60 26.86 -10.91 -11.49
N LYS A 61 27.93 -11.70 -11.37
CA LYS A 61 28.75 -12.11 -12.52
C LYS A 61 27.90 -12.75 -13.62
N ALA A 62 28.19 -12.40 -14.87
CA ALA A 62 27.46 -12.76 -16.09
C ALA A 62 26.01 -12.26 -16.17
N GLN A 63 25.54 -11.44 -15.22
CA GLN A 63 24.19 -10.87 -15.25
C GLN A 63 24.20 -9.39 -15.68
N ILE A 64 25.27 -8.64 -15.35
CA ILE A 64 25.39 -7.20 -15.61
C ILE A 64 25.16 -6.88 -17.10
N GLY A 65 25.82 -7.62 -18.00
CA GLY A 65 25.73 -7.36 -19.45
C GLY A 65 24.31 -7.44 -20.04
N THR A 66 23.38 -8.11 -19.37
CA THR A 66 21.98 -8.22 -19.80
C THR A 66 20.99 -7.44 -18.93
N MET A 67 21.45 -6.90 -17.80
CA MET A 67 20.59 -6.35 -16.75
C MET A 67 19.77 -5.16 -17.26
N TRP A 68 20.43 -4.21 -17.93
CA TRP A 68 19.74 -3.03 -18.46
C TRP A 68 18.72 -3.37 -19.55
N ALA A 69 19.08 -4.25 -20.49
CA ALA A 69 18.17 -4.69 -21.55
C ALA A 69 16.93 -5.42 -20.99
N GLN A 70 17.07 -6.14 -19.88
CA GLN A 70 15.94 -6.76 -19.18
C GLN A 70 15.04 -5.72 -18.52
N LEU A 71 15.61 -4.66 -17.94
CA LEU A 71 14.84 -3.54 -17.39
C LEU A 71 14.06 -2.83 -18.50
N GLU A 72 14.68 -2.50 -19.64
CA GLU A 72 13.96 -1.85 -20.76
C GLU A 72 12.88 -2.75 -21.37
N MET A 73 13.10 -4.08 -21.39
CA MET A 73 12.10 -5.03 -21.84
C MET A 73 10.87 -5.07 -20.92
N GLN A 74 11.07 -4.93 -19.61
CA GLN A 74 10.00 -5.00 -18.61
C GLN A 74 9.30 -3.66 -18.42
N LEU A 75 10.07 -2.56 -18.42
CA LEU A 75 9.63 -1.23 -18.01
C LEU A 75 9.42 -0.27 -19.19
N GLY A 76 9.73 -0.70 -20.41
CA GLY A 76 9.75 0.15 -21.60
C GLY A 76 11.05 0.92 -21.76
N ALA A 77 11.12 1.78 -22.78
CA ALA A 77 12.34 2.55 -23.07
C ALA A 77 12.70 3.48 -21.90
N PHE A 78 13.99 3.56 -21.56
CA PHE A 78 14.48 4.54 -20.59
C PHE A 78 14.32 5.96 -21.12
N GLU A 79 13.83 6.87 -20.28
CA GLU A 79 13.58 8.26 -20.66
C GLU A 79 14.59 9.22 -20.02
N LYS A 80 14.71 9.20 -18.69
CA LYS A 80 15.61 10.11 -17.94
C LYS A 80 15.84 9.67 -16.51
N GLU A 81 16.95 10.13 -15.94
CA GLU A 81 17.16 10.16 -14.49
C GLU A 81 16.28 11.25 -13.86
N GLY A 82 15.81 10.99 -12.64
CA GLY A 82 14.98 11.88 -11.83
C GLY A 82 15.73 12.43 -10.63
N ASP A 83 15.01 12.63 -9.52
CA ASP A 83 15.61 13.07 -8.27
C ASP A 83 16.60 12.00 -7.73
N ARG A 84 17.48 12.42 -6.82
CA ARG A 84 18.43 11.55 -6.12
C ARG A 84 18.50 11.91 -4.65
N ARG A 85 18.72 10.93 -3.79
CA ARG A 85 18.97 11.13 -2.35
C ARG A 85 20.06 10.20 -1.83
N ALA A 86 20.67 10.59 -0.72
CA ALA A 86 21.64 9.77 -0.03
C ALA A 86 21.44 9.89 1.48
N PHE A 87 21.51 8.75 2.17
CA PHE A 87 21.30 8.65 3.61
C PHE A 87 22.15 7.53 4.20
N SER A 88 22.25 7.49 5.52
CA SER A 88 22.95 6.42 6.24
C SER A 88 21.94 5.40 6.75
N GLU A 89 22.27 4.11 6.58
CA GLU A 89 21.51 3.00 7.15
C GLU A 89 22.51 2.12 7.94
N ASP A 90 22.42 2.16 9.27
CA ASP A 90 23.44 1.65 10.20
C ASP A 90 24.87 2.15 9.88
N LYS A 91 25.72 1.25 9.36
CA LYS A 91 27.12 1.53 8.97
C LYS A 91 27.31 1.74 7.47
N TYR A 92 26.23 1.65 6.69
CA TYR A 92 26.27 1.76 5.24
C TYR A 92 25.84 3.15 4.80
N ALA A 93 26.44 3.62 3.71
CA ALA A 93 25.92 4.76 2.97
C ALA A 93 25.02 4.25 1.84
N VAL A 94 23.82 4.80 1.72
CA VAL A 94 22.85 4.43 0.70
C VAL A 94 22.68 5.60 -0.26
N VAL A 95 22.79 5.33 -1.56
CA VAL A 95 22.47 6.28 -2.63
C VAL A 95 21.33 5.73 -3.46
N GLU A 96 20.32 6.57 -3.65
CA GLU A 96 19.17 6.29 -4.50
C GLU A 96 19.09 7.30 -5.64
N ILE A 97 18.85 6.82 -6.85
CA ILE A 97 18.61 7.62 -8.06
C ILE A 97 17.30 7.14 -8.69
N ALA A 98 16.35 8.04 -8.91
CA ALA A 98 15.12 7.70 -9.63
C ALA A 98 15.43 7.55 -11.12
N LEU A 99 14.96 6.48 -11.74
CA LEU A 99 15.08 6.19 -13.16
C LEU A 99 13.67 6.11 -13.75
N ASN A 100 13.38 6.97 -14.72
CA ASN A 100 12.08 7.00 -15.38
C ASN A 100 12.17 6.22 -16.69
N PHE A 101 11.38 5.15 -16.78
CA PHE A 101 11.13 4.44 -18.01
C PHE A 101 9.71 4.75 -18.48
N LYS A 102 9.46 4.57 -19.77
CA LYS A 102 8.16 4.85 -20.39
C LYS A 102 6.98 4.19 -19.66
N GLY A 103 7.21 3.00 -19.10
CA GLY A 103 6.18 2.20 -18.47
C GLY A 103 6.12 2.27 -16.95
N LEU A 104 7.20 2.66 -16.25
CA LEU A 104 7.28 2.75 -14.78
C LEU A 104 8.56 3.46 -14.32
N SER A 105 8.49 4.21 -13.21
CA SER A 105 9.69 4.71 -12.50
C SER A 105 10.23 3.68 -11.52
N VAL A 106 11.56 3.52 -11.51
CA VAL A 106 12.28 2.64 -10.57
C VAL A 106 13.35 3.42 -9.84
N ILE A 107 13.54 3.11 -8.56
CA ILE A 107 14.64 3.58 -7.75
C ILE A 107 15.81 2.63 -7.96
N TYR A 108 16.90 3.14 -8.52
CA TYR A 108 18.21 2.52 -8.49
C TYR A 108 18.85 2.80 -7.13
N ARG A 109 19.01 1.77 -6.31
CA ARG A 109 19.61 1.86 -4.98
C ARG A 109 20.97 1.17 -4.97
N SER A 110 21.99 1.89 -4.52
CA SER A 110 23.35 1.39 -4.29
C SER A 110 23.73 1.57 -2.81
N ILE A 111 24.15 0.49 -2.17
CA ILE A 111 24.54 0.45 -0.76
C ILE A 111 26.04 0.29 -0.68
N PHE A 112 26.71 1.23 -0.02
CA PHE A 112 28.16 1.32 0.10
C PHE A 112 28.64 0.91 1.49
N ASP A 113 29.64 0.05 1.54
CA ASP A 113 30.35 -0.31 2.77
C ASP A 113 31.34 0.79 3.22
N GLU A 114 32.03 0.53 4.34
CA GLU A 114 33.04 1.43 4.91
C GLU A 114 34.22 1.72 3.95
N ASN A 115 34.44 0.87 2.94
CA ASN A 115 35.50 1.02 1.93
C ASN A 115 35.00 1.69 0.64
N SER A 116 33.78 2.22 0.63
CA SER A 116 33.11 2.78 -0.56
C SER A 116 32.94 1.74 -1.69
N LYS A 117 32.86 0.45 -1.35
CA LYS A 117 32.47 -0.61 -2.30
C LYS A 117 30.98 -0.85 -2.21
N VAL A 118 30.36 -1.12 -3.36
CA VAL A 118 28.93 -1.41 -3.42
C VAL A 118 28.68 -2.83 -2.89
N ALA A 119 28.07 -2.91 -1.71
CA ALA A 119 27.69 -4.14 -1.02
C ALA A 119 26.26 -4.59 -1.34
N GLY A 120 25.41 -3.69 -1.84
CA GLY A 120 24.05 -4.01 -2.27
C GLY A 120 23.62 -3.17 -3.48
N LEU A 121 22.84 -3.78 -4.38
CA LEU A 121 22.35 -3.16 -5.61
C LEU A 121 20.89 -3.58 -5.86
N TYR A 122 19.99 -2.60 -6.01
CA TYR A 122 18.56 -2.87 -6.20
C TYR A 122 17.94 -1.95 -7.25
N PHE A 123 16.95 -2.48 -7.96
CA PHE A 123 16.01 -1.71 -8.76
C PHE A 123 14.63 -2.00 -8.21
N THR A 124 14.00 -1.00 -7.61
CA THR A 124 12.67 -1.16 -6.99
C THR A 124 11.69 -0.17 -7.61
N PRO A 125 10.47 -0.58 -8.01
CA PRO A 125 9.41 0.35 -8.38
C PRO A 125 9.27 1.47 -7.35
N GLY A 126 9.21 2.72 -7.81
CA GLY A 126 9.03 3.86 -6.93
C GLY A 126 9.60 5.16 -7.48
N VAL A 127 9.34 6.21 -6.72
CA VAL A 127 9.88 7.56 -6.95
C VAL A 127 10.64 8.00 -5.71
N ILE A 128 11.67 8.83 -5.87
CA ILE A 128 12.33 9.44 -4.72
C ILE A 128 11.50 10.64 -4.30
N GLU A 129 10.97 10.56 -3.09
CA GLU A 129 10.27 11.69 -2.48
C GLU A 129 11.26 12.81 -2.21
N LYS A 130 10.88 14.02 -2.64
CA LYS A 130 11.51 15.23 -2.10
C LYS A 130 11.25 15.27 -0.61
N GLU A 131 12.26 15.68 0.16
CA GLU A 131 12.11 15.96 1.59
C GLU A 131 10.81 16.71 1.85
N GLU A 132 10.10 16.28 2.89
CA GLU A 132 8.80 16.81 3.29
C GLU A 132 8.77 18.32 3.17
N SER A 133 7.89 18.82 2.29
CA SER A 133 7.51 20.22 2.35
C SER A 133 7.01 20.50 3.77
N ALA A 134 7.45 21.60 4.38
CA ALA A 134 6.95 22.03 5.67
C ALA A 134 5.42 21.92 5.73
N LEU A 135 4.91 21.40 6.85
CA LEU A 135 3.47 21.21 7.06
C LEU A 135 2.68 22.47 6.64
N PRO A 136 1.56 22.32 5.91
CA PRO A 136 0.73 23.46 5.57
C PRO A 136 0.33 24.26 6.81
N SER A 137 0.25 25.58 6.68
CA SER A 137 -0.18 26.44 7.79
C SER A 137 -1.54 25.99 8.32
N GLY A 138 -1.70 25.99 9.65
CA GLY A 138 -2.95 25.62 10.30
C GLY A 138 -3.12 24.13 10.61
N ILE A 139 -2.07 23.33 10.43
CA ILE A 139 -2.03 21.90 10.74
C ILE A 139 -0.91 21.63 11.76
N ILE A 140 -1.17 20.72 12.68
CA ILE A 140 -0.17 20.24 13.64
C ILE A 140 -0.11 18.71 13.50
N GLU A 141 1.09 18.14 13.37
CA GLU A 141 1.27 16.69 13.39
C GLU A 141 2.10 16.25 14.60
N HIS A 142 1.70 15.13 15.20
CA HIS A 142 2.40 14.47 16.29
C HIS A 142 2.58 12.99 15.98
N THR A 143 3.77 12.46 16.25
CA THR A 143 3.98 11.02 16.29
C THR A 143 3.24 10.43 17.49
N VAL A 144 2.53 9.34 17.26
CA VAL A 144 1.89 8.53 18.31
C VAL A 144 2.25 7.07 18.11
N THR A 145 1.99 6.24 19.12
CA THR A 145 2.19 4.79 19.04
C THR A 145 0.89 4.07 19.29
N VAL A 146 0.36 3.40 18.27
CA VAL A 146 -0.79 2.50 18.37
C VAL A 146 -0.32 1.19 18.99
N GLY A 147 -1.10 0.66 19.94
CA GLY A 147 -0.78 -0.62 20.57
C GLY A 147 0.56 -0.61 21.32
N ALA A 148 0.91 0.49 22.00
CA ALA A 148 2.22 0.66 22.65
C ALA A 148 2.62 -0.46 23.64
N SER A 149 1.66 -1.21 24.18
CA SER A 149 1.89 -2.37 25.06
C SER A 149 1.64 -3.72 24.39
N ALA A 150 1.32 -3.73 23.09
CA ALA A 150 1.12 -4.94 22.30
C ALA A 150 2.46 -5.51 21.82
N GLN A 151 2.41 -6.73 21.27
CA GLN A 151 3.59 -7.39 20.70
C GLN A 151 4.16 -6.64 19.49
N TYR A 152 3.30 -5.97 18.73
CA TYR A 152 3.63 -5.24 17.51
C TYR A 152 3.17 -3.78 17.65
N PRO A 153 3.91 -2.91 18.37
CA PRO A 153 3.58 -1.49 18.45
C PRO A 153 3.78 -0.84 17.08
N LEU A 154 2.87 0.07 16.72
CA LEU A 154 2.85 0.70 15.40
C LEU A 154 3.04 2.20 15.55
N GLU A 155 3.94 2.75 14.76
CA GLU A 155 4.09 4.19 14.70
C GLU A 155 2.95 4.79 13.88
N GLY A 156 2.42 5.91 14.33
CA GLY A 156 1.38 6.64 13.65
C GLY A 156 1.57 8.14 13.72
N THR A 157 0.77 8.83 12.93
CA THR A 157 0.72 10.29 12.83
C THR A 157 -0.68 10.75 13.18
N LEU A 158 -0.77 11.55 14.25
CA LEU A 158 -1.96 12.31 14.62
C LEU A 158 -1.88 13.69 13.97
N THR A 159 -2.79 13.95 13.05
CA THR A 159 -2.92 15.25 12.37
C THR A 159 -4.08 16.02 12.99
N LEU A 160 -3.80 17.19 13.55
CA LEU A 160 -4.75 18.04 14.25
C LEU A 160 -4.99 19.36 13.50
N PRO A 161 -6.24 19.83 13.43
CA PRO A 161 -6.53 21.24 13.16
C PRO A 161 -5.83 22.14 14.18
N ALA A 162 -5.16 23.20 13.73
CA ALA A 162 -4.58 24.19 14.66
C ALA A 162 -5.64 25.04 15.39
N LYS A 163 -6.92 24.92 15.00
CA LYS A 163 -8.06 25.61 15.60
C LYS A 163 -8.93 24.59 16.35
N GLU A 164 -10.25 24.76 16.29
CA GLU A 164 -11.20 23.86 16.92
C GLU A 164 -11.24 22.49 16.23
N ILE A 165 -11.27 21.43 17.03
CA ILE A 165 -11.47 20.06 16.60
C ILE A 165 -12.96 19.73 16.72
N ILE A 166 -13.58 19.33 15.61
CA ILE A 166 -15.01 19.00 15.52
C ILE A 166 -15.22 17.50 15.74
N ALA A 167 -14.41 16.68 15.08
CA ALA A 167 -14.49 15.22 15.11
C ALA A 167 -13.12 14.60 14.78
N GLY A 168 -13.01 13.29 14.96
CA GLY A 168 -11.83 12.52 14.60
C GLY A 168 -12.14 11.43 13.58
N ILE A 169 -11.18 11.11 12.71
CA ILE A 169 -11.26 9.96 11.80
C ILE A 169 -10.01 9.09 11.94
N VAL A 170 -10.18 7.78 12.06
CA VAL A 170 -9.09 6.82 11.84
C VAL A 170 -9.09 6.41 10.37
N LEU A 171 -7.96 6.55 9.68
CA LEU A 171 -7.81 6.10 8.29
C LEU A 171 -7.23 4.68 8.26
N VAL A 172 -7.90 3.76 7.57
CA VAL A 172 -7.56 2.32 7.53
C VAL A 172 -7.28 1.90 6.08
N GLN A 173 -6.05 1.45 5.83
CA GLN A 173 -5.55 1.15 4.49
C GLN A 173 -6.22 -0.07 3.85
N GLY A 174 -6.04 -0.19 2.54
CA GLY A 174 -6.38 -1.32 1.69
C GLY A 174 -5.53 -2.58 1.94
N SER A 175 -5.56 -3.52 1.00
CA SER A 175 -4.92 -4.82 1.16
C SER A 175 -3.40 -4.75 1.14
N GLY A 176 -2.74 -5.59 1.94
CA GLY A 176 -1.29 -5.76 1.94
C GLY A 176 -0.54 -4.82 2.89
N PRO A 177 0.80 -4.91 2.90
CA PRO A 177 1.65 -4.01 3.68
C PRO A 177 1.55 -2.57 3.17
N SER A 178 1.22 -1.64 4.06
CA SER A 178 1.15 -0.21 3.74
C SER A 178 1.64 0.63 4.92
N ASP A 179 2.30 1.74 4.61
CA ASP A 179 2.63 2.77 5.60
C ASP A 179 1.37 3.59 5.97
N ARG A 180 1.52 4.53 6.91
CA ARG A 180 0.43 5.41 7.37
C ARG A 180 -0.09 6.38 6.31
N ASP A 181 0.66 6.64 5.26
CA ASP A 181 0.26 7.54 4.16
C ASP A 181 -0.51 6.78 3.06
N GLU A 182 -0.58 5.45 3.18
CA GLU A 182 -1.04 4.54 2.14
C GLU A 182 -0.31 4.82 0.82
N THR A 183 1.01 4.96 0.93
CA THR A 183 1.89 5.36 -0.16
C THR A 183 1.77 4.36 -1.30
N PHE A 184 1.42 4.87 -2.48
CA PHE A 184 1.36 4.08 -3.70
C PHE A 184 2.02 4.85 -4.84
N LEU A 185 3.24 4.43 -5.19
CA LEU A 185 4.09 5.08 -6.17
C LEU A 185 4.23 6.58 -5.86
N ALA A 186 3.69 7.47 -6.69
CA ALA A 186 3.80 8.91 -6.48
C ALA A 186 2.72 9.49 -5.54
N ASN A 187 1.83 8.66 -4.98
CA ASN A 187 0.60 9.11 -4.32
C ASN A 187 0.56 8.77 -2.83
N TYR A 188 -0.09 9.66 -2.06
CA TYR A 188 -0.16 9.64 -0.59
C TYR A 188 -1.60 9.94 -0.12
N PRO A 189 -2.58 9.12 -0.51
CA PRO A 189 -3.99 9.48 -0.35
C PRO A 189 -4.37 9.76 1.10
N PHE A 190 -3.79 9.05 2.08
CA PHE A 190 -4.08 9.31 3.48
C PHE A 190 -3.46 10.61 3.99
N ARG A 191 -2.32 11.04 3.42
CA ARG A 191 -1.74 12.36 3.71
C ARG A 191 -2.58 13.49 3.17
N ASP A 192 -3.07 13.34 1.94
CA ASP A 192 -3.96 14.31 1.31
C ASP A 192 -5.25 14.48 2.13
N LEU A 193 -5.87 13.35 2.50
CA LEU A 193 -7.04 13.32 3.38
C LEU A 193 -6.73 14.00 4.72
N ALA A 194 -5.68 13.57 5.43
CA ALA A 194 -5.34 14.11 6.75
C ALA A 194 -5.16 15.62 6.73
N GLN A 195 -4.40 16.14 5.78
CA GLN A 195 -4.13 17.57 5.70
C GLN A 195 -5.38 18.37 5.29
N GLY A 196 -6.12 17.90 4.28
CA GLY A 196 -7.32 18.57 3.81
C GLY A 196 -8.48 18.53 4.82
N LEU A 197 -8.59 17.46 5.61
CA LEU A 197 -9.56 17.32 6.70
C LEU A 197 -9.19 18.17 7.91
N ALA A 198 -7.89 18.29 8.23
CA ALA A 198 -7.43 19.16 9.32
C ALA A 198 -7.79 20.64 9.07
N HIS A 199 -7.68 21.12 7.83
CA HIS A 199 -8.14 22.47 7.45
C HIS A 199 -9.66 22.66 7.62
N ARG A 200 -10.42 21.57 7.70
CA ARG A 200 -11.87 21.55 7.88
C ARG A 200 -12.29 21.17 9.31
N GLY A 201 -11.36 21.23 10.26
CA GLY A 201 -11.64 21.02 11.69
C GLY A 201 -11.72 19.55 12.11
N ILE A 202 -11.27 18.62 11.28
CA ILE A 202 -11.33 17.18 11.57
C ILE A 202 -9.93 16.67 11.86
N ALA A 203 -9.75 16.06 13.04
CA ALA A 203 -8.51 15.37 13.39
C ALA A 203 -8.45 14.02 12.68
N THR A 204 -7.25 13.59 12.28
CA THR A 204 -7.06 12.25 11.71
C THR A 204 -5.95 11.50 12.41
N LEU A 205 -6.16 10.20 12.64
CA LEU A 205 -5.11 9.29 13.06
C LEU A 205 -4.79 8.32 11.91
N ARG A 206 -3.52 8.29 11.55
CA ARG A 206 -2.94 7.38 10.56
C ARG A 206 -1.84 6.55 11.23
N TYR A 207 -1.63 5.32 10.80
CA TYR A 207 -0.66 4.41 11.43
C TYR A 207 -0.08 3.44 10.42
N ASP A 208 1.17 3.02 10.59
CA ASP A 208 1.76 2.00 9.71
C ASP A 208 1.10 0.65 9.98
N LYS A 209 0.84 -0.15 8.95
CA LYS A 209 0.33 -1.52 9.17
C LYS A 209 1.39 -2.38 9.83
N ARG A 210 0.96 -3.30 10.70
CA ARG A 210 1.89 -4.28 11.30
C ARG A 210 2.61 -5.14 10.27
N THR A 211 1.97 -5.45 9.14
CA THR A 211 2.59 -6.19 8.03
C THR A 211 3.63 -5.36 7.29
N PHE A 212 3.56 -4.04 7.34
CA PHE A 212 4.58 -3.12 6.82
C PHE A 212 5.75 -2.99 7.78
N THR A 213 5.50 -2.67 9.05
CA THR A 213 6.56 -2.43 10.05
C THR A 213 7.23 -3.72 10.51
N HIS A 214 6.46 -4.79 10.74
CA HIS A 214 6.90 -6.02 11.41
C HIS A 214 6.78 -7.26 10.52
N GLY A 215 6.58 -7.11 9.20
CA GLY A 215 6.28 -8.22 8.28
C GLY A 215 7.29 -9.37 8.34
N GLN A 216 8.59 -9.07 8.42
CA GLN A 216 9.63 -10.12 8.53
C GLN A 216 9.57 -10.88 9.87
N GLN A 217 9.31 -10.17 10.96
CA GLN A 217 9.13 -10.78 12.28
C GLN A 217 7.89 -11.66 12.29
N MET A 218 6.78 -11.18 11.74
CA MET A 218 5.54 -11.92 11.59
C MET A 218 5.74 -13.18 10.75
N ALA A 219 6.40 -13.08 9.59
CA ALA A 219 6.68 -14.22 8.70
C ALA A 219 7.58 -15.30 9.35
N SER A 220 8.34 -14.93 10.38
CA SER A 220 9.17 -15.86 11.16
C SER A 220 8.40 -16.52 12.31
N SER A 221 7.19 -16.05 12.62
CA SER A 221 6.33 -16.62 13.66
C SER A 221 5.66 -17.91 13.17
N PRO A 222 5.54 -18.94 14.01
CA PRO A 222 4.74 -20.12 13.67
C PRO A 222 3.26 -19.78 13.43
N ASP A 223 2.77 -18.68 13.99
CA ASP A 223 1.37 -18.25 13.86
C ASP A 223 1.05 -17.61 12.50
N PHE A 224 2.08 -17.32 11.69
CA PHE A 224 1.92 -16.69 10.38
C PHE A 224 0.98 -17.46 9.46
N VAL A 225 1.03 -18.79 9.51
CA VAL A 225 0.19 -19.67 8.66
C VAL A 225 -1.31 -19.59 8.98
N THR A 226 -1.65 -19.01 10.13
CA THR A 226 -3.03 -18.78 10.58
C THR A 226 -3.40 -17.30 10.65
N LEU A 227 -2.59 -16.42 10.05
CA LEU A 227 -2.89 -14.98 9.98
C LEU A 227 -4.24 -14.73 9.30
N THR A 228 -5.04 -13.83 9.85
CA THR A 228 -6.30 -13.37 9.25
C THR A 228 -6.35 -11.86 9.13
N VAL A 229 -7.49 -11.33 8.66
CA VAL A 229 -7.73 -9.87 8.68
C VAL A 229 -7.84 -9.30 10.09
N ASP A 230 -8.07 -10.13 11.12
CA ASP A 230 -8.09 -9.66 12.51
C ASP A 230 -6.72 -9.09 12.87
N GLU A 231 -5.68 -9.90 12.71
CA GLU A 231 -4.32 -9.48 12.99
C GLU A 231 -3.80 -8.51 11.94
N GLU A 232 -4.09 -8.70 10.65
CA GLU A 232 -3.54 -7.82 9.60
C GLU A 232 -4.07 -6.38 9.71
N THR A 233 -5.35 -6.22 10.05
CA THR A 233 -6.04 -4.92 9.90
C THR A 233 -6.98 -4.60 11.06
N ALA A 234 -7.87 -5.51 11.45
CA ALA A 234 -9.04 -5.12 12.25
C ALA A 234 -8.69 -4.74 13.70
N ASP A 235 -7.78 -5.49 14.33
CA ASP A 235 -7.36 -5.23 15.71
C ASP A 235 -6.57 -3.91 15.82
N ASP A 236 -5.71 -3.61 14.85
CA ASP A 236 -4.94 -2.36 14.81
C ASP A 236 -5.81 -1.14 14.55
N ALA A 237 -6.81 -1.28 13.67
CA ALA A 237 -7.77 -0.22 13.40
C ALA A 237 -8.64 0.07 14.62
N ALA A 238 -9.09 -0.96 15.32
CA ALA A 238 -9.84 -0.82 16.58
C ALA A 238 -9.00 -0.16 17.68
N ALA A 239 -7.75 -0.62 17.87
CA ALA A 239 -6.80 -0.01 18.81
C ALA A 239 -6.50 1.45 18.47
N SER A 240 -6.46 1.80 17.19
CA SER A 240 -6.29 3.19 16.71
C SER A 240 -7.52 4.04 17.05
N ALA A 241 -8.73 3.51 16.88
CA ALA A 241 -9.96 4.21 17.26
C ALA A 241 -10.04 4.46 18.77
N ASP A 242 -9.67 3.46 19.57
CA ASP A 242 -9.61 3.57 21.03
C ASP A 242 -8.54 4.56 21.49
N LEU A 243 -7.36 4.54 20.87
CA LEU A 243 -6.30 5.52 21.13
C LEU A 243 -6.79 6.94 20.83
N LEU A 244 -7.33 7.18 19.63
CA LEU A 244 -7.82 8.49 19.21
C LEU A 244 -8.92 8.97 20.16
N LYS A 245 -9.85 8.09 20.56
CA LYS A 245 -10.92 8.42 21.52
C LYS A 245 -10.40 8.82 22.90
N ALA A 246 -9.28 8.23 23.34
CA ALA A 246 -8.69 8.47 24.65
C ALA A 246 -7.87 9.76 24.74
N LEU A 247 -7.54 10.41 23.62
CA LEU A 247 -6.77 11.64 23.60
C LEU A 247 -7.55 12.81 24.25
N PRO A 248 -6.90 13.63 25.11
CA PRO A 248 -7.53 14.81 25.70
C PRO A 248 -8.14 15.78 24.66
N GLU A 249 -7.49 15.94 23.52
CA GLU A 249 -7.91 16.76 22.38
C GLU A 249 -9.26 16.30 21.80
N MET A 250 -9.58 15.02 21.94
CA MET A 250 -10.78 14.37 21.42
C MET A 250 -11.90 14.22 22.47
N ALA A 251 -11.72 14.80 23.67
CA ALA A 251 -12.70 14.71 24.74
C ALA A 251 -14.08 15.24 24.29
N GLY A 252 -15.09 14.37 24.36
CA GLY A 252 -16.47 14.68 23.95
C GLY A 252 -16.71 14.71 22.44
N LYS A 253 -15.69 14.44 21.62
CA LYS A 253 -15.81 14.43 20.15
C LYS A 253 -16.20 13.03 19.65
N LYS A 254 -16.90 12.99 18.52
CA LYS A 254 -17.25 11.74 17.82
C LYS A 254 -16.07 11.27 16.97
N ILE A 255 -15.88 9.96 16.92
CA ILE A 255 -14.81 9.31 16.15
C ILE A 255 -15.45 8.51 15.03
N PHE A 256 -14.94 8.66 13.82
CA PHE A 256 -15.37 7.93 12.63
C PHE A 256 -14.22 7.08 12.12
N LEU A 257 -14.54 6.11 11.27
CA LEU A 257 -13.54 5.31 10.58
C LEU A 257 -13.71 5.50 9.08
N LEU A 258 -12.63 5.85 8.39
CA LEU A 258 -12.56 5.82 6.93
C LEU A 258 -11.71 4.63 6.53
N GLY A 259 -12.31 3.67 5.85
CA GLY A 259 -11.62 2.51 5.29
C GLY A 259 -11.46 2.67 3.79
N HIS A 260 -10.24 2.49 3.29
CA HIS A 260 -9.95 2.44 1.86
C HIS A 260 -9.83 0.99 1.37
N SER A 261 -10.38 0.67 0.20
CA SER A 261 -10.27 -0.65 -0.42
C SER A 261 -10.65 -1.77 0.57
N LEU A 262 -9.75 -2.70 0.92
CA LEU A 262 -9.98 -3.71 1.96
C LEU A 262 -10.42 -3.11 3.31
N GLY A 263 -9.84 -1.99 3.75
CA GLY A 263 -10.29 -1.28 4.94
C GLY A 263 -11.76 -0.82 4.83
N GLY A 264 -12.19 -0.44 3.63
CA GLY A 264 -13.59 -0.10 3.33
C GLY A 264 -14.51 -1.32 3.36
N MET A 265 -14.01 -2.49 2.93
CA MET A 265 -14.75 -3.77 3.06
C MET A 265 -14.93 -4.19 4.52
N LEU A 266 -13.99 -3.83 5.39
CA LEU A 266 -13.93 -4.26 6.79
C LEU A 266 -14.47 -3.22 7.79
N ALA A 267 -14.93 -2.06 7.34
CA ALA A 267 -15.26 -0.94 8.23
C ALA A 267 -16.22 -1.29 9.39
N SER A 268 -17.36 -1.91 9.09
CA SER A 268 -18.29 -2.39 10.13
C SER A 268 -17.74 -3.55 10.94
N TYR A 269 -16.93 -4.43 10.33
CA TYR A 269 -16.29 -5.54 11.02
C TYR A 269 -15.31 -5.04 12.09
N ILE A 270 -14.51 -4.02 11.77
CA ILE A 270 -13.68 -3.29 12.74
C ILE A 270 -14.55 -2.70 13.85
N GLY A 271 -15.71 -2.15 13.50
CA GLY A 271 -16.70 -1.68 14.46
C GLY A 271 -17.23 -2.74 15.43
N THR A 272 -17.08 -4.03 15.14
CA THR A 272 -17.41 -5.11 16.10
C THR A 272 -16.33 -5.32 17.18
N LYS A 273 -15.14 -4.74 16.98
CA LYS A 273 -13.97 -4.88 17.85
C LYS A 273 -13.78 -3.69 18.79
N THR A 274 -14.54 -2.60 18.59
CA THR A 274 -14.47 -1.38 19.40
C THR A 274 -15.82 -0.65 19.47
N ASP A 275 -16.12 -0.06 20.63
CA ASP A 275 -17.29 0.81 20.83
C ASP A 275 -16.99 2.30 20.53
N SER A 276 -15.76 2.64 20.12
CA SER A 276 -15.31 4.03 19.96
C SER A 276 -15.90 4.73 18.73
N LEU A 277 -16.40 3.95 17.75
CA LEU A 277 -16.81 4.45 16.43
C LEU A 277 -18.28 4.91 16.39
N SER A 278 -18.49 6.11 15.84
CA SER A 278 -19.79 6.77 15.68
C SER A 278 -20.37 6.69 14.26
N GLY A 279 -19.60 6.17 13.29
CA GLY A 279 -20.01 6.01 11.89
C GLY A 279 -18.83 5.62 11.00
N TYR A 280 -19.11 5.30 9.74
CA TYR A 280 -18.11 4.80 8.79
C TYR A 280 -18.16 5.52 7.44
N ILE A 281 -16.99 5.61 6.82
CA ILE A 281 -16.79 6.09 5.45
C ILE A 281 -16.08 4.97 4.68
N LEU A 282 -16.72 4.41 3.65
CA LEU A 282 -16.12 3.42 2.76
C LEU A 282 -15.62 4.14 1.53
N MET A 283 -14.31 4.10 1.29
CA MET A 283 -13.67 4.70 0.14
C MET A 283 -13.16 3.59 -0.77
N ALA A 284 -13.76 3.43 -1.96
CA ALA A 284 -13.47 2.30 -2.87
C ALA A 284 -13.56 0.91 -2.20
N GLY A 285 -14.48 0.75 -1.23
CA GLY A 285 -14.76 -0.54 -0.61
C GLY A 285 -15.78 -1.35 -1.41
N SER A 286 -15.74 -2.67 -1.31
CA SER A 286 -16.68 -3.58 -1.99
C SER A 286 -17.51 -4.42 -1.01
N PRO A 287 -18.79 -4.72 -1.32
CA PRO A 287 -19.58 -5.67 -0.55
C PRO A 287 -19.45 -7.12 -1.07
N ARG A 288 -18.57 -7.35 -2.06
CA ARG A 288 -18.25 -8.66 -2.65
C ARG A 288 -17.15 -9.35 -1.87
N LYS A 289 -16.86 -10.60 -2.23
CA LYS A 289 -15.71 -11.32 -1.68
C LYS A 289 -14.42 -10.83 -2.33
N LEU A 290 -13.34 -10.77 -1.57
CA LEU A 290 -12.05 -10.27 -2.06
C LEU A 290 -11.55 -11.04 -3.30
N TRP A 291 -11.74 -12.36 -3.34
CA TRP A 291 -11.34 -13.17 -4.49
C TRP A 291 -12.17 -12.87 -5.76
N GLU A 292 -13.37 -12.31 -5.65
CA GLU A 292 -14.16 -11.87 -6.80
C GLU A 292 -13.49 -10.65 -7.45
N LEU A 293 -13.01 -9.71 -6.63
CA LEU A 293 -12.25 -8.54 -7.10
C LEU A 293 -10.95 -8.97 -7.78
N ILE A 294 -10.21 -9.88 -7.15
CA ILE A 294 -8.95 -10.41 -7.71
C ILE A 294 -9.21 -11.13 -9.04
N ALA A 295 -10.32 -11.86 -9.17
CA ALA A 295 -10.69 -12.51 -10.42
C ALA A 295 -10.96 -11.50 -11.53
N ASP A 296 -11.69 -10.41 -11.26
CA ASP A 296 -11.95 -9.34 -12.23
C ASP A 296 -10.64 -8.68 -12.69
N GLN A 297 -9.75 -8.37 -11.75
CA GLN A 297 -8.44 -7.78 -12.06
C GLN A 297 -7.57 -8.72 -12.92
N ASN A 298 -7.56 -10.03 -12.63
CA ASN A 298 -6.86 -11.00 -13.46
C ASN A 298 -7.49 -11.15 -14.85
N ALA A 299 -8.82 -11.00 -14.97
CA ALA A 299 -9.51 -11.01 -16.25
C ALA A 299 -9.15 -9.78 -17.11
N LEU A 300 -9.00 -8.60 -16.49
CA LEU A 300 -8.51 -7.40 -17.18
C LEU A 300 -7.09 -7.60 -17.72
N VAL A 301 -6.19 -8.19 -16.92
CA VAL A 301 -4.85 -8.55 -17.37
C VAL A 301 -4.91 -9.53 -18.55
N ALA A 302 -5.71 -10.59 -18.44
CA ALA A 302 -5.82 -11.62 -19.47
C ALA A 302 -6.30 -11.06 -20.82
N ALA A 303 -7.19 -10.06 -20.79
CA ALA A 303 -7.72 -9.40 -21.99
C ALA A 303 -6.66 -8.60 -22.77
N GLU A 304 -5.53 -8.27 -22.15
CA GLU A 304 -4.43 -7.49 -22.76
C GLU A 304 -3.26 -8.36 -23.24
N LEU A 305 -3.34 -9.68 -23.03
CA LEU A 305 -2.31 -10.64 -23.44
C LEU A 305 -2.47 -11.08 -24.90
N SER A 306 -1.44 -11.74 -25.43
CA SER A 306 -1.54 -12.41 -26.74
C SER A 306 -2.63 -13.50 -26.70
N GLU A 307 -3.24 -13.83 -27.84
CA GLU A 307 -4.35 -14.82 -27.90
C GLU A 307 -3.99 -16.16 -27.23
N ALA A 308 -2.77 -16.66 -27.46
CA ALA A 308 -2.29 -17.90 -26.85
C ALA A 308 -2.11 -17.80 -25.32
N ASP A 309 -1.70 -16.63 -24.82
CA ASP A 309 -1.52 -16.39 -23.38
C ASP A 309 -2.85 -16.07 -22.69
N ALA A 310 -3.79 -15.45 -23.39
CA ALA A 310 -5.12 -15.12 -22.91
C ALA A 310 -5.94 -16.39 -22.58
N ASP A 311 -5.89 -17.41 -23.45
CA ASP A 311 -6.55 -18.71 -23.19
C ASP A 311 -5.99 -19.39 -21.93
N ALA A 312 -4.67 -19.38 -21.76
CA ALA A 312 -4.01 -19.94 -20.59
C ALA A 312 -4.37 -19.18 -19.31
N ALA A 313 -4.40 -17.84 -19.36
CA ALA A 313 -4.81 -16.98 -18.26
C ALA A 313 -6.29 -17.19 -17.88
N ALA A 314 -7.18 -17.25 -18.86
CA ALA A 314 -8.60 -17.53 -18.64
C ALA A 314 -8.82 -18.91 -17.98
N GLN A 315 -8.07 -19.93 -18.42
CA GLN A 315 -8.12 -21.26 -17.79
C GLN A 315 -7.63 -21.23 -16.35
N MET A 316 -6.55 -20.49 -16.06
CA MET A 316 -6.04 -20.29 -14.70
C MET A 316 -7.10 -19.62 -13.82
N VAL A 317 -7.68 -18.51 -14.26
CA VAL A 317 -8.75 -17.80 -13.53
C VAL A 317 -9.93 -18.73 -13.24
N ALA A 318 -10.37 -19.51 -14.23
CA ALA A 318 -11.46 -20.47 -14.04
C ALA A 318 -11.13 -21.54 -12.98
N GLN A 319 -9.88 -22.03 -12.91
CA GLN A 319 -9.46 -22.99 -11.88
C GLN A 319 -9.43 -22.37 -10.49
N GLU A 320 -8.91 -21.15 -10.37
CA GLU A 320 -8.85 -20.42 -9.09
C GLU A 320 -10.26 -20.08 -8.58
N LEU A 321 -11.20 -19.74 -9.47
CA LEU A 321 -12.62 -19.54 -9.12
C LEU A 321 -13.28 -20.80 -8.55
N VAL A 322 -12.92 -21.99 -9.04
CA VAL A 322 -13.42 -23.26 -8.49
C VAL A 322 -12.91 -23.48 -7.07
N LYS A 323 -11.63 -23.21 -6.83
CA LYS A 323 -11.04 -23.29 -5.48
C LYS A 323 -11.69 -22.27 -4.54
N ALA A 324 -11.84 -21.02 -4.99
CA ALA A 324 -12.42 -19.93 -4.20
C ALA A 324 -13.83 -20.27 -3.70
N LYS A 325 -14.68 -20.78 -4.60
CA LYS A 325 -16.06 -21.19 -4.27
C LYS A 325 -16.14 -22.37 -3.28
N ASN A 326 -15.05 -23.11 -3.10
CA ASN A 326 -14.98 -24.24 -2.19
C ASN A 326 -14.34 -23.89 -0.82
N LEU A 327 -13.89 -22.65 -0.61
CA LEU A 327 -13.15 -22.24 0.60
C LEU A 327 -13.87 -22.61 1.90
N THR A 328 -15.18 -22.37 1.99
CA THR A 328 -15.97 -22.62 3.21
C THR A 328 -16.21 -24.10 3.50
N ALA A 329 -15.99 -24.98 2.52
CA ALA A 329 -16.09 -26.43 2.67
C ALA A 329 -14.79 -27.10 3.13
N LEU A 330 -13.66 -26.38 3.05
CA LEU A 330 -12.35 -26.88 3.48
C LEU A 330 -12.27 -26.97 5.01
N SER A 331 -11.73 -28.08 5.50
CA SER A 331 -11.29 -28.21 6.90
C SER A 331 -10.10 -27.31 7.20
N ASP A 332 -9.81 -27.10 8.48
CA ASP A 332 -8.67 -26.29 8.93
C ASP A 332 -7.35 -26.83 8.37
N ASP A 333 -7.09 -28.13 8.50
CA ASP A 333 -5.91 -28.79 7.93
C ASP A 333 -5.81 -28.63 6.41
N GLU A 334 -6.92 -28.60 5.69
CA GLU A 334 -6.93 -28.36 4.25
C GLU A 334 -6.62 -26.92 3.90
N THR A 335 -7.12 -25.94 4.67
CA THR A 335 -6.83 -24.53 4.41
C THR A 335 -5.37 -24.13 4.63
N LEU A 336 -4.62 -24.92 5.39
CA LEU A 336 -3.18 -24.73 5.61
C LEU A 336 -2.30 -25.35 4.50
N LYS A 337 -2.90 -26.04 3.53
CA LYS A 337 -2.16 -26.66 2.42
C LYS A 337 -1.92 -25.65 1.29
N PRO A 338 -0.66 -25.43 0.85
CA PRO A 338 -0.35 -24.46 -0.19
C PRO A 338 -1.07 -24.69 -1.52
N GLU A 339 -1.42 -25.93 -1.88
CA GLU A 339 -2.16 -26.23 -3.11
C GLU A 339 -3.61 -25.68 -3.12
N ASN A 340 -4.15 -25.39 -1.93
CA ASN A 340 -5.49 -24.81 -1.78
C ASN A 340 -5.48 -23.28 -1.79
N ALA A 341 -4.30 -22.64 -1.85
CA ALA A 341 -4.21 -21.20 -2.07
C ALA A 341 -5.01 -20.78 -3.32
N VAL A 342 -5.65 -19.62 -3.20
CA VAL A 342 -6.53 -19.04 -4.21
C VAL A 342 -5.92 -17.74 -4.68
N PHE A 343 -5.60 -17.64 -5.97
CA PHE A 343 -4.87 -16.50 -6.56
C PHE A 343 -3.57 -16.15 -5.80
N GLY A 344 -2.92 -17.16 -5.22
CA GLY A 344 -1.69 -16.98 -4.43
C GLY A 344 -1.90 -16.50 -2.99
N MET A 345 -3.15 -16.30 -2.54
CA MET A 345 -3.47 -16.01 -1.16
C MET A 345 -3.83 -17.29 -0.38
N ASP A 346 -3.48 -17.31 0.90
CA ASP A 346 -3.75 -18.46 1.77
C ASP A 346 -5.25 -18.71 1.94
N ALA A 347 -5.65 -19.98 1.78
CA ALA A 347 -7.05 -20.38 1.90
C ALA A 347 -7.61 -20.13 3.31
N TRP A 348 -6.77 -20.22 4.34
CA TRP A 348 -7.15 -19.90 5.72
C TRP A 348 -7.64 -18.45 5.85
N TYR A 349 -6.83 -17.51 5.36
CA TYR A 349 -7.11 -16.09 5.37
C TYR A 349 -8.37 -15.76 4.56
N LEU A 350 -8.48 -16.26 3.33
CA LEU A 350 -9.66 -16.00 2.49
C LEU A 350 -10.94 -16.63 3.06
N ARG A 351 -10.87 -17.83 3.64
CA ARG A 351 -12.02 -18.47 4.30
C ARG A 351 -12.49 -17.68 5.51
N HIS A 352 -11.61 -16.99 6.22
CA HIS A 352 -12.01 -16.07 7.30
C HIS A 352 -12.79 -14.88 6.75
N LEU A 353 -12.29 -14.24 5.68
CA LEU A 353 -13.00 -13.17 4.97
C LEU A 353 -14.37 -13.59 4.43
N GLU A 354 -14.52 -14.84 3.97
CA GLU A 354 -15.81 -15.37 3.50
C GLU A 354 -16.92 -15.30 4.58
N ARG A 355 -16.55 -15.34 5.85
CA ARG A 355 -17.49 -15.31 6.98
C ARG A 355 -17.93 -13.89 7.36
N ILE A 356 -17.31 -12.87 6.77
CA ILE A 356 -17.66 -11.47 7.00
C ILE A 356 -18.69 -11.06 5.94
N ASP A 357 -19.87 -10.67 6.40
CA ASP A 357 -20.91 -10.04 5.59
C ASP A 357 -21.01 -8.55 5.96
N ALA A 358 -20.22 -7.74 5.27
CA ALA A 358 -20.08 -6.31 5.59
C ALA A 358 -21.41 -5.56 5.50
N ALA A 359 -22.26 -5.89 4.53
CA ALA A 359 -23.58 -5.27 4.38
C ALA A 359 -24.51 -5.64 5.53
N ALA A 360 -24.56 -6.91 5.91
CA ALA A 360 -25.35 -7.34 7.06
C ALA A 360 -24.88 -6.67 8.37
N LEU A 361 -23.57 -6.48 8.54
CA LEU A 361 -23.01 -5.79 9.70
C LEU A 361 -23.39 -4.30 9.73
N HIS A 362 -23.30 -3.59 8.60
CA HIS A 362 -23.74 -2.19 8.51
C HIS A 362 -25.24 -2.05 8.78
N LEU A 363 -26.09 -2.92 8.21
CA LEU A 363 -27.52 -2.93 8.51
C LEU A 363 -27.79 -3.23 10.01
N GLY A 364 -26.97 -4.08 10.61
CA GLY A 364 -27.13 -4.51 12.00
C GLY A 364 -26.81 -3.44 13.04
N ASP A 365 -25.76 -2.64 12.83
CA ASP A 365 -25.42 -1.55 13.76
C ASP A 365 -26.16 -0.23 13.46
N GLY A 366 -26.56 -0.02 12.20
CA GLY A 366 -27.30 1.15 11.74
C GLY A 366 -26.58 2.48 11.97
N LYS A 367 -25.27 2.46 12.22
CA LYS A 367 -24.50 3.69 12.42
C LYS A 367 -24.42 4.46 11.11
N PRO A 368 -24.34 5.80 11.15
CA PRO A 368 -24.18 6.61 9.95
C PRO A 368 -23.11 6.09 8.99
N LEU A 369 -23.46 6.06 7.70
CA LEU A 369 -22.64 5.46 6.67
C LEU A 369 -22.50 6.36 5.43
N LEU A 370 -21.26 6.56 4.98
CA LEU A 370 -20.94 7.19 3.70
C LEU A 370 -20.19 6.21 2.80
N VAL A 371 -20.71 5.96 1.60
CA VAL A 371 -20.06 5.12 0.59
C VAL A 371 -19.60 5.99 -0.56
N LEU A 372 -18.30 5.97 -0.84
CA LEU A 372 -17.62 6.78 -1.83
C LEU A 372 -16.96 5.88 -2.89
N GLN A 373 -17.10 6.24 -4.17
CA GLN A 373 -16.48 5.50 -5.28
C GLN A 373 -15.99 6.47 -6.37
N GLY A 374 -14.80 6.22 -6.91
CA GLY A 374 -14.36 6.83 -8.16
C GLY A 374 -14.92 6.08 -9.37
N GLU A 375 -15.45 6.79 -10.37
CA GLU A 375 -16.06 6.17 -11.56
C GLU A 375 -15.03 5.46 -12.45
N ASN A 376 -13.79 5.93 -12.45
CA ASN A 376 -12.68 5.37 -13.23
C ASN A 376 -11.87 4.33 -12.45
N ASP A 377 -12.31 3.93 -11.26
CA ASP A 377 -11.68 2.87 -10.50
C ASP A 377 -11.77 1.53 -11.24
N ARG A 378 -10.60 0.94 -11.52
CA ARG A 378 -10.45 -0.36 -12.20
C ARG A 378 -10.01 -1.48 -11.27
N GLN A 379 -9.84 -1.21 -9.99
CA GLN A 379 -9.54 -2.20 -8.93
C GLN A 379 -10.81 -2.61 -8.18
N VAL A 380 -11.68 -1.64 -7.89
CA VAL A 380 -13.05 -1.82 -7.38
C VAL A 380 -13.98 -1.05 -8.30
N MET A 381 -14.79 -1.74 -9.09
CA MET A 381 -15.51 -1.11 -10.20
C MET A 381 -16.78 -0.42 -9.72
N LYS A 382 -17.32 0.51 -10.51
CA LYS A 382 -18.60 1.18 -10.18
C LYS A 382 -19.78 0.23 -9.93
N GLU A 383 -19.72 -0.99 -10.47
CA GLU A 383 -20.69 -2.05 -10.20
C GLU A 383 -20.71 -2.45 -8.71
N ASP A 384 -19.58 -2.36 -8.01
CA ASP A 384 -19.49 -2.55 -6.55
C ASP A 384 -20.25 -1.47 -5.79
N PHE A 385 -20.14 -0.21 -6.23
CA PHE A 385 -20.88 0.90 -5.66
C PHE A 385 -22.39 0.75 -5.86
N ILE A 386 -22.82 0.31 -7.05
CA ILE A 386 -24.23 -0.01 -7.32
C ILE A 386 -24.69 -1.16 -6.41
N LEU A 387 -23.85 -2.16 -6.17
CA LEU A 387 -24.17 -3.27 -5.28
C LEU A 387 -24.28 -2.83 -3.82
N TRP A 388 -23.46 -1.86 -3.37
CA TRP A 388 -23.64 -1.24 -2.06
C TRP A 388 -25.01 -0.55 -1.94
N GLN A 389 -25.40 0.25 -2.94
CA GLN A 389 -26.72 0.90 -2.96
C GLN A 389 -27.87 -0.12 -2.85
N GLN A 390 -27.74 -1.27 -3.52
CA GLN A 390 -28.74 -2.34 -3.46
C GLN A 390 -28.78 -3.03 -2.09
N LYS A 391 -27.62 -3.41 -1.56
CA LYS A 391 -27.53 -4.16 -0.30
C LYS A 391 -27.86 -3.31 0.93
N LEU A 392 -27.64 -1.99 0.85
CA LEU A 392 -27.88 -1.04 1.93
C LEU A 392 -29.14 -0.20 1.71
N ALA A 393 -30.03 -0.61 0.80
CA ALA A 393 -31.26 0.13 0.51
C ALA A 393 -32.17 0.33 1.75
N GLU A 394 -32.07 -0.57 2.74
CA GLU A 394 -32.81 -0.50 4.00
C GLU A 394 -32.01 0.14 5.15
N HIS A 395 -30.77 0.59 4.89
CA HIS A 395 -29.93 1.21 5.92
C HIS A 395 -30.50 2.58 6.33
N PRO A 396 -30.60 2.88 7.64
CA PRO A 396 -31.33 4.07 8.11
C PRO A 396 -30.65 5.41 7.78
N ASP A 397 -29.32 5.41 7.63
CA ASP A 397 -28.52 6.62 7.34
C ASP A 397 -27.33 6.30 6.44
N ALA A 398 -27.57 5.69 5.27
CA ALA A 398 -26.53 5.47 4.26
C ALA A 398 -26.62 6.53 3.15
N GLN A 399 -25.48 7.15 2.85
CA GLN A 399 -25.30 8.08 1.74
C GLN A 399 -24.28 7.52 0.75
N PHE A 400 -24.46 7.83 -0.54
CA PHE A 400 -23.67 7.26 -1.64
C PHE A 400 -23.25 8.37 -2.58
N ILE A 401 -21.94 8.49 -2.83
CA ILE A 401 -21.39 9.47 -3.77
C ILE A 401 -20.47 8.75 -4.76
N LEU A 402 -20.79 8.90 -6.05
CA LEU A 402 -19.94 8.47 -7.16
C LEU A 402 -19.27 9.72 -7.75
N TYR A 403 -17.95 9.72 -7.80
CA TYR A 403 -17.18 10.83 -8.36
C TYR A 403 -16.76 10.50 -9.79
N PRO A 404 -17.22 11.28 -10.79
CA PRO A 404 -16.75 11.14 -12.16
C PRO A 404 -15.23 11.31 -12.22
N GLU A 405 -14.61 10.63 -13.19
CA GLU A 405 -13.19 10.78 -13.57
C GLU A 405 -12.16 10.28 -12.54
N LEU A 406 -12.53 10.17 -11.26
CA LEU A 406 -11.61 9.75 -10.20
C LEU A 406 -11.30 8.25 -10.24
N ASN A 407 -10.04 7.92 -9.97
CA ASN A 407 -9.52 6.56 -9.91
C ASN A 407 -9.66 5.91 -8.52
N HIS A 408 -9.02 4.76 -8.31
CA HIS A 408 -9.07 4.00 -7.04
C HIS A 408 -8.60 4.83 -5.83
N LEU A 409 -7.59 5.68 -6.02
CA LEU A 409 -7.03 6.55 -4.98
C LEU A 409 -7.75 7.90 -4.89
N PHE A 410 -8.88 8.07 -5.59
CA PHE A 410 -9.66 9.30 -5.67
C PHE A 410 -8.87 10.49 -6.25
N GLY A 411 -7.84 10.19 -7.05
CA GLY A 411 -7.10 11.15 -7.85
C GLY A 411 -7.72 11.31 -9.23
N ASP A 412 -7.62 12.51 -9.78
CA ASP A 412 -7.99 12.81 -11.17
C ASP A 412 -6.77 12.66 -12.07
N TYR A 413 -6.80 11.64 -12.93
CA TYR A 413 -5.73 11.36 -13.88
C TYR A 413 -5.99 12.08 -15.21
N ASP A 414 -5.21 13.14 -15.46
CA ASP A 414 -5.29 13.96 -16.68
C ASP A 414 -4.53 13.28 -17.85
N GLY A 415 -5.05 12.13 -18.30
CA GLY A 415 -4.50 11.38 -19.42
C GLY A 415 -5.47 10.34 -19.99
N GLU A 416 -5.12 9.78 -21.15
CA GLU A 416 -5.88 8.63 -21.69
C GLU A 416 -5.74 7.43 -20.77
N THR A 417 -6.85 6.76 -20.47
CA THR A 417 -6.86 5.55 -19.64
C THR A 417 -5.87 4.53 -20.18
N PRO A 418 -4.78 4.21 -19.45
CA PRO A 418 -3.78 3.28 -19.94
C PRO A 418 -4.34 1.85 -19.98
N PRO A 419 -3.70 0.93 -20.73
CA PRO A 419 -3.87 -0.51 -20.51
C PRO A 419 -3.68 -0.84 -19.02
N TYR A 420 -4.47 -1.78 -18.50
CA TYR A 420 -4.45 -2.20 -17.10
C TYR A 420 -3.04 -2.65 -16.67
N LEU A 421 -2.32 -3.36 -17.53
CA LEU A 421 -0.91 -3.76 -17.28
C LEU A 421 0.05 -2.57 -17.14
N GLN A 422 -0.31 -1.39 -17.65
CA GLN A 422 0.49 -0.17 -17.60
C GLN A 422 -0.05 0.86 -16.60
N MET A 423 -1.23 0.59 -15.99
CA MET A 423 -1.92 1.50 -15.07
C MET A 423 -1.00 1.97 -13.94
N MET A 424 -0.25 1.06 -13.32
CA MET A 424 0.68 1.42 -12.24
C MET A 424 1.71 2.46 -12.68
N GLY A 425 2.44 2.22 -13.77
CA GLY A 425 3.55 3.09 -14.12
C GLY A 425 3.25 4.21 -15.11
N VAL A 426 2.00 4.33 -15.59
CA VAL A 426 1.53 5.46 -16.39
C VAL A 426 0.62 6.38 -15.57
N GLU A 427 -0.39 5.82 -14.90
CA GLU A 427 -1.36 6.60 -14.12
C GLU A 427 -0.85 6.87 -12.71
N TYR A 428 -0.55 5.83 -11.93
CA TYR A 428 -0.16 5.99 -10.52
C TYR A 428 1.28 6.45 -10.31
N SER A 429 2.13 6.44 -11.34
CA SER A 429 3.44 7.10 -11.32
C SER A 429 3.34 8.62 -11.38
N GLN A 430 2.16 9.14 -11.76
CA GLN A 430 1.85 10.56 -11.70
C GLN A 430 1.24 10.89 -10.36
N ARG A 431 1.59 12.07 -9.85
CA ARG A 431 1.02 12.60 -8.61
C ARG A 431 -0.39 13.11 -8.88
N THR A 432 -1.39 12.35 -8.45
CA THR A 432 -2.83 12.69 -8.50
C THR A 432 -3.39 12.73 -7.07
N PRO A 433 -3.38 13.90 -6.39
CA PRO A 433 -3.92 14.02 -5.03
C PRO A 433 -5.38 13.65 -4.94
N VAL A 434 -5.81 13.18 -3.74
CA VAL A 434 -7.25 13.02 -3.46
C VAL A 434 -7.95 14.34 -3.78
N ALA A 435 -8.95 14.29 -4.65
CA ALA A 435 -9.63 15.49 -5.11
C ALA A 435 -10.28 16.26 -3.95
N ASP A 436 -10.15 17.60 -3.95
CA ASP A 436 -10.64 18.44 -2.85
C ASP A 436 -12.16 18.29 -2.61
N ILE A 437 -12.93 17.99 -3.66
CA ILE A 437 -14.37 17.70 -3.54
C ILE A 437 -14.65 16.49 -2.64
N VAL A 438 -13.84 15.44 -2.73
CA VAL A 438 -13.98 14.23 -1.91
C VAL A 438 -13.71 14.58 -0.45
N ILE A 439 -12.64 15.34 -0.19
CA ILE A 439 -12.27 15.81 1.14
C ILE A 439 -13.37 16.71 1.72
N ALA A 440 -13.93 17.60 0.90
CA ALA A 440 -15.01 18.50 1.29
C ALA A 440 -16.30 17.75 1.65
N ASP A 441 -16.69 16.76 0.84
CA ASP A 441 -17.89 15.96 1.06
C ASP A 441 -17.74 15.07 2.30
N ILE A 442 -16.57 14.44 2.51
CA ILE A 442 -16.26 13.72 3.76
C ILE A 442 -16.40 14.66 4.95
N ALA A 443 -15.81 15.86 4.88
CA ALA A 443 -15.84 16.78 6.00
C ALA A 443 -17.26 17.27 6.30
N ALA A 444 -18.04 17.63 5.28
CA ALA A 444 -19.42 18.05 5.43
C ALA A 444 -20.27 16.95 6.09
N TRP A 445 -20.12 15.71 5.62
CA TRP A 445 -20.82 14.56 6.17
C TRP A 445 -20.47 14.29 7.64
N VAL A 446 -19.19 14.39 8.00
CA VAL A 446 -18.70 14.23 9.37
C VAL A 446 -19.20 15.35 10.27
N VAL A 447 -19.13 16.61 9.83
CA VAL A 447 -19.56 17.78 10.63
C VAL A 447 -21.05 17.69 10.95
N GLU A 448 -21.90 17.37 9.96
CA GLU A 448 -23.35 17.17 10.16
C GLU A 448 -23.64 16.13 11.25
N ARG A 449 -22.81 15.09 11.33
CA ARG A 449 -22.97 13.97 12.28
C ARG A 449 -22.20 14.16 13.57
N ALA A 450 -21.35 15.17 13.69
CA ALA A 450 -20.57 15.47 14.89
C ALA A 450 -21.35 16.36 15.87
N GLU A 451 -22.27 17.18 15.35
CA GLU A 451 -23.31 17.89 16.13
C GLU A 451 -24.21 16.92 16.91
#